data_AF-A0A2H0P1M7-F1
#
_entry.id   AF-A0A2H0P1M7-F1
#
_cell.length_a   1.000
_cell.length_b   1.000
_cell.length_c   1.000
_cell.angle_alpha   90.00
_cell.angle_beta   90.00
_cell.angle_gamma   90.00
#
_symmetry.space_group_name_H-M   'P 1'
#
loop_
_entity.id
_entity.type
_entity.pdbx_description
1 polymer ?
#
loop_
_entity_poly.entity_id
_entity_poly.type
_entity_poly.pdbx_seq_one_letter_code
_entity_poly.pdbx_strand_id
1 'polypeptide(L)'
;MMTLLMSLLMTAAPVRAQSTATLRGLDVYRSAVLSVENARSLYGARLNHIVYLRNQHRSASTAKAEALRKEIEREAGKLEGVAYADLSISEYFTSVDHAMYITFDIVDEADRGRLAFSPAPLKTVSDPGGLLASWKEYYDLGSALARRGQMPVDRPDCPGFYCLWGAPTPELGALQKKMIAGVVSKERELKTVMAHEKDAEKRAAAVFLLSYGTRGEKVIEACLSALKDPSAVVRGAGLQILADIINHRKDLRVGADKIVPLLDDPSRSVRAKTLGLLVPMADDPDHREVMLAAVPRLLDILKMREPGSHDLAFTVLGQLSKKSHDRRDYASWEKWAEDNREGLKK
;
A
#
# COMPACT_ATOMS: atom_id res chain seq x y z
N MET A 1 -36.03 58.78 2.70
CA MET A 1 -37.00 57.92 3.41
C MET A 1 -36.90 56.53 2.80
N MET A 2 -36.54 55.51 3.59
CA MET A 2 -36.83 54.07 3.37
C MET A 2 -36.28 53.39 2.08
N THR A 3 -35.58 52.25 2.07
CA THR A 3 -35.37 51.20 3.07
C THR A 3 -34.13 50.39 2.68
N LEU A 4 -33.34 50.04 3.69
CA LEU A 4 -32.22 49.10 3.68
C LEU A 4 -32.77 47.66 3.45
N LEU A 5 -32.26 46.91 2.46
CA LEU A 5 -32.43 45.45 2.42
C LEU A 5 -31.06 44.78 2.20
N MET A 6 -30.47 44.37 3.31
CA MET A 6 -29.22 43.63 3.37
C MET A 6 -29.58 42.14 3.33
N SER A 7 -29.51 41.55 2.13
CA SER A 7 -29.77 40.12 1.94
C SER A 7 -28.56 39.30 2.38
N LEU A 8 -28.62 38.73 3.59
CA LEU A 8 -27.72 37.66 4.03
C LEU A 8 -28.00 36.40 3.19
N LEU A 9 -27.16 36.14 2.18
CA LEU A 9 -27.08 34.83 1.56
C LEU A 9 -26.29 33.91 2.49
N MET A 10 -26.99 33.26 3.41
CA MET A 10 -26.51 32.05 4.07
C MET A 10 -26.43 30.95 3.02
N THR A 11 -25.28 30.79 2.37
CA THR A 11 -24.97 29.59 1.61
C THR A 11 -24.76 28.47 2.61
N ALA A 12 -25.85 27.75 2.93
CA ALA A 12 -25.72 26.45 3.55
C ALA A 12 -24.83 25.61 2.62
N ALA A 13 -23.60 25.31 3.07
CA ALA A 13 -22.76 24.34 2.39
C ALA A 13 -23.60 23.07 2.21
N PRO A 14 -23.63 22.46 1.02
CA PRO A 14 -24.39 21.23 0.85
C PRO A 14 -23.84 20.22 1.85
N VAL A 15 -24.66 19.89 2.84
CA VAL A 15 -24.46 18.70 3.66
C VAL A 15 -24.60 17.55 2.69
N ARG A 16 -23.50 17.16 2.04
CA ARG A 16 -23.41 15.87 1.36
C ARG A 16 -23.67 14.87 2.47
N ALA A 17 -24.88 14.30 2.49
CA ALA A 17 -25.17 13.12 3.29
C ALA A 17 -24.12 12.09 2.86
N GLN A 18 -23.08 11.91 3.68
CA GLN A 18 -22.11 10.86 3.45
C GLN A 18 -22.90 9.55 3.47
N SER A 19 -22.88 8.83 2.36
CA SER A 19 -23.56 7.55 2.27
C SER A 19 -23.05 6.64 3.39
N THR A 20 -23.98 5.96 4.06
CA THR A 20 -23.64 5.00 5.11
C THR A 20 -22.90 3.83 4.49
N ALA A 21 -21.71 3.56 5.01
CA ALA A 21 -20.88 2.45 4.57
C ALA A 21 -21.60 1.12 4.75
N THR A 22 -21.43 0.22 3.79
CA THR A 22 -21.94 -1.16 3.86
C THR A 22 -20.79 -2.16 3.73
N LEU A 23 -20.82 -3.24 4.51
CA LEU A 23 -19.86 -4.34 4.35
C LEU A 23 -20.17 -5.11 3.06
N ARG A 24 -19.37 -4.91 2.02
CA ARG A 24 -19.55 -5.54 0.70
C ARG A 24 -18.80 -6.86 0.56
N GLY A 25 -17.67 -7.01 1.23
CA GLY A 25 -16.82 -8.19 1.10
C GLY A 25 -16.09 -8.54 2.38
N LEU A 26 -15.91 -9.85 2.56
CA LEU A 26 -15.02 -10.46 3.54
C LEU A 26 -14.15 -11.45 2.78
N ASP A 27 -12.84 -11.26 2.86
CA ASP A 27 -11.83 -12.14 2.27
C ASP A 27 -10.95 -12.73 3.37
N VAL A 28 -10.43 -13.94 3.14
CA VAL A 28 -9.31 -14.51 3.90
C VAL A 28 -8.25 -14.90 2.89
N TYR A 29 -7.05 -14.34 3.02
CA TYR A 29 -5.99 -14.52 2.05
C TYR A 29 -5.06 -15.67 2.45
N ARG A 30 -5.03 -16.71 1.61
CA ARG A 30 -4.09 -17.86 1.67
C ARG A 30 -3.96 -18.51 3.05
N SER A 31 -5.08 -18.94 3.62
CA SER A 31 -5.11 -19.78 4.83
C SER A 31 -6.00 -21.00 4.63
N ALA A 32 -5.50 -22.14 5.09
CA ALA A 32 -6.25 -23.37 5.27
C ALA A 32 -6.86 -23.45 6.69
N VAL A 33 -6.31 -22.71 7.66
CA VAL A 33 -6.80 -22.69 9.05
C VAL A 33 -8.08 -21.86 9.19
N LEU A 34 -8.13 -20.69 8.57
CA LEU A 34 -9.28 -19.79 8.61
C LEU A 34 -9.91 -19.66 7.22
N SER A 35 -11.11 -20.22 7.03
CA SER A 35 -11.92 -19.97 5.84
C SER A 35 -12.76 -18.69 5.97
N VAL A 36 -13.29 -18.19 4.85
CA VAL A 36 -14.21 -17.03 4.84
C VAL A 36 -15.49 -17.34 5.63
N GLU A 37 -16.00 -18.56 5.54
CA GLU A 37 -17.19 -19.02 6.25
C GLU A 37 -16.94 -19.04 7.76
N ASN A 38 -15.78 -19.57 8.18
CA ASN A 38 -15.38 -19.60 9.59
C ASN A 38 -15.15 -18.19 10.13
N ALA A 39 -14.44 -17.33 9.40
CA ALA A 39 -14.26 -15.93 9.77
C ALA A 39 -15.60 -15.19 9.91
N ARG A 40 -16.55 -15.44 9.01
CA ARG A 40 -17.90 -14.87 9.07
C ARG A 40 -18.67 -15.37 10.30
N SER A 41 -18.59 -16.67 10.59
CA SER A 41 -19.24 -17.28 11.74
C SER A 41 -18.71 -16.73 13.06
N LEU A 42 -17.37 -16.70 13.21
CA LEU A 42 -16.69 -16.26 14.43
C LEU A 42 -16.80 -14.75 14.67
N TYR A 43 -16.61 -13.94 13.61
CA TYR A 43 -16.38 -12.51 13.76
C TYR A 43 -17.45 -11.63 13.12
N GLY A 44 -18.36 -12.18 12.30
CA GLY A 44 -19.27 -11.41 11.45
C GLY A 44 -20.09 -10.33 12.18
N ALA A 45 -20.61 -10.63 13.36
CA ALA A 45 -21.34 -9.66 14.19
C ALA A 45 -20.45 -8.48 14.62
N ARG A 46 -19.21 -8.76 15.04
CA ARG A 46 -18.24 -7.73 15.45
C ARG A 46 -17.72 -6.93 14.25
N LEU A 47 -17.52 -7.57 13.10
CA LEU A 47 -17.16 -6.88 11.85
C LEU A 47 -18.26 -5.91 11.41
N ASN A 48 -19.54 -6.31 11.49
CA ASN A 48 -20.66 -5.41 11.24
C ASN A 48 -20.71 -4.26 12.25
N HIS A 49 -20.35 -4.51 13.51
CA HIS A 49 -20.25 -3.46 14.53
C HIS A 49 -19.13 -2.46 14.21
N ILE A 50 -17.99 -2.90 13.67
CA ILE A 50 -16.94 -1.99 13.18
C ILE A 50 -17.50 -1.05 12.10
N VAL A 51 -18.26 -1.58 11.13
CA VAL A 51 -18.90 -0.77 10.08
C VAL A 51 -19.89 0.23 10.67
N TYR A 52 -20.73 -0.21 11.62
CA TYR A 52 -21.64 0.68 12.34
C TYR A 52 -20.91 1.82 13.05
N LEU A 53 -19.81 1.52 13.76
CA LEU A 53 -19.02 2.53 14.48
C LEU A 53 -18.36 3.53 13.52
N ARG A 54 -17.85 3.07 12.38
CA ARG A 54 -17.23 3.94 11.36
C ARG A 54 -18.25 4.89 10.70
N ASN A 55 -19.49 4.44 10.50
CA ASN A 55 -20.59 5.26 10.01
C ASN A 55 -21.03 6.39 10.96
N GLN A 56 -20.56 6.41 12.21
CA GLN A 56 -20.89 7.51 13.13
C GLN A 56 -20.05 8.76 12.88
N HIS A 57 -18.94 8.66 12.13
CA HIS A 57 -18.04 9.78 11.83
C HIS A 57 -17.57 10.58 13.06
N ARG A 58 -17.41 9.91 14.20
CA ARG A 58 -16.91 10.50 15.46
C ARG A 58 -15.57 9.89 15.83
N SER A 59 -14.62 10.73 16.25
CA SER A 59 -13.28 10.27 16.68
C SER A 59 -13.34 9.15 17.73
N ALA A 60 -14.23 9.28 18.72
CA ALA A 60 -14.44 8.24 19.74
C ALA A 60 -14.93 6.91 19.15
N SER A 61 -15.81 6.95 18.15
CA SER A 61 -16.33 5.74 17.49
C SER A 61 -15.27 5.11 16.59
N THR A 62 -14.43 5.91 15.91
CA THR A 62 -13.26 5.44 15.18
C THR A 62 -12.27 4.72 16.10
N ALA A 63 -12.00 5.28 17.28
CA ALA A 63 -11.11 4.65 18.27
C ALA A 63 -11.68 3.31 18.77
N LYS A 64 -13.00 3.23 19.02
CA LYS A 64 -13.68 1.96 19.38
C LYS A 64 -13.61 0.93 18.25
N ALA A 65 -13.86 1.35 17.01
CA ALA A 65 -13.75 0.49 15.83
C ALA A 65 -12.34 -0.11 15.69
N GLU A 66 -11.31 0.71 15.88
CA GLU A 66 -9.92 0.26 15.81
C GLU A 66 -9.55 -0.68 16.97
N ALA A 67 -10.04 -0.41 18.18
CA ALA A 67 -9.84 -1.31 19.31
C ALA A 67 -10.47 -2.69 19.05
N LEU A 68 -11.71 -2.71 18.53
CA LEU A 68 -12.42 -3.93 18.17
C LEU A 68 -11.73 -4.69 17.04
N ARG A 69 -11.24 -3.99 16.01
CA ARG A 69 -10.43 -4.58 14.92
C ARG A 69 -9.21 -5.30 15.47
N LYS A 70 -8.41 -4.63 16.31
CA LYS A 70 -7.21 -5.21 16.93
C LYS A 70 -7.52 -6.40 17.84
N GLU A 71 -8.67 -6.42 18.47
CA GLU A 71 -9.11 -7.55 19.29
C GLU A 71 -9.41 -8.78 18.42
N ILE A 72 -10.16 -8.61 17.33
CA ILE A 72 -10.44 -9.68 16.36
C ILE A 72 -9.13 -10.22 15.76
N GLU A 73 -8.22 -9.33 15.37
CA GLU A 73 -6.91 -9.69 14.84
C GLU A 73 -6.11 -10.57 15.83
N ARG A 74 -6.05 -10.16 17.10
CA ARG A 74 -5.38 -10.94 18.15
C ARG A 74 -6.05 -12.29 18.40
N GLU A 75 -7.36 -12.39 18.27
CA GLU A 75 -8.09 -13.67 18.38
C GLU A 75 -7.76 -14.59 17.20
N ALA A 76 -7.80 -14.07 15.98
CA ALA A 76 -7.42 -14.82 14.78
C ALA A 76 -5.97 -15.31 14.86
N GLY A 77 -5.05 -14.49 15.37
CA GLY A 77 -3.65 -14.86 15.59
C GLY A 77 -3.41 -15.90 16.69
N LYS A 78 -4.43 -16.27 17.47
CA LYS A 78 -4.35 -17.33 18.50
C LYS A 78 -4.94 -18.65 18.03
N LEU A 79 -5.50 -18.72 16.83
CA LEU A 79 -6.00 -19.98 16.27
C LEU A 79 -4.84 -20.97 16.11
N GLU A 80 -5.09 -22.23 16.44
CA GLU A 80 -4.08 -23.29 16.29
C GLU A 80 -3.64 -23.40 14.83
N GLY A 81 -2.33 -23.39 14.59
CA GLY A 81 -1.76 -23.42 13.24
C GLY A 81 -1.66 -22.06 12.55
N VAL A 82 -1.99 -20.94 13.19
CA VAL A 82 -1.75 -19.59 12.67
C VAL A 82 -0.42 -19.04 13.20
N ALA A 83 0.48 -18.63 12.30
CA ALA A 83 1.75 -17.99 12.63
C ALA A 83 1.64 -16.45 12.68
N TYR A 84 0.71 -15.88 11.92
CA TYR A 84 0.47 -14.44 11.83
C TYR A 84 -0.97 -14.15 11.39
N ALA A 85 -1.54 -13.06 11.92
CA ALA A 85 -2.82 -12.51 11.47
C ALA A 85 -2.76 -10.98 11.43
N ASP A 86 -3.30 -10.40 10.37
CA ASP A 86 -3.63 -8.98 10.25
C ASP A 86 -5.06 -8.83 9.73
N LEU A 87 -5.79 -7.84 10.25
CA LEU A 87 -7.16 -7.55 9.82
C LEU A 87 -7.21 -6.17 9.17
N SER A 88 -7.25 -6.14 7.84
CA SER A 88 -7.30 -4.89 7.10
C SER A 88 -8.72 -4.51 6.70
N ILE A 89 -8.99 -3.20 6.69
CA ILE A 89 -10.28 -2.62 6.30
C ILE A 89 -10.04 -1.60 5.21
N SER A 90 -10.66 -1.78 4.05
CA SER A 90 -10.60 -0.86 2.92
C SER A 90 -11.95 -0.20 2.71
N GLU A 91 -11.95 1.12 2.49
CA GLU A 91 -13.15 1.92 2.21
C GLU A 91 -13.08 2.48 0.80
N TYR A 92 -14.18 2.35 0.06
CA TYR A 92 -14.33 2.87 -1.28
C TYR A 92 -15.52 3.82 -1.34
N PHE A 93 -15.28 5.01 -1.84
CA PHE A 93 -16.28 6.06 -1.98
C PHE A 93 -16.54 6.31 -3.46
N THR A 94 -17.79 6.18 -3.88
CA THR A 94 -18.27 6.64 -5.18
C THR A 94 -19.32 7.73 -4.97
N SER A 95 -19.85 8.30 -6.04
CA SER A 95 -20.94 9.27 -5.96
C SER A 95 -22.24 8.69 -5.38
N VAL A 96 -22.40 7.37 -5.38
CA VAL A 96 -23.65 6.67 -4.99
C VAL A 96 -23.48 5.58 -3.96
N ASP A 97 -22.26 5.13 -3.68
CA ASP A 97 -21.97 4.01 -2.78
C ASP A 97 -20.78 4.31 -1.88
N HIS A 98 -20.88 3.81 -0.64
CA HIS A 98 -19.77 3.75 0.31
C HIS A 98 -19.63 2.28 0.71
N ALA A 99 -18.59 1.65 0.20
CA ALA A 99 -18.36 0.23 0.34
C ALA A 99 -17.18 -0.04 1.26
N MET A 100 -17.35 -0.95 2.22
CA MET A 100 -16.28 -1.46 3.06
C MET A 100 -15.97 -2.91 2.69
N TYR A 101 -14.68 -3.22 2.64
CA TYR A 101 -14.16 -4.56 2.44
C TYR A 101 -13.22 -4.88 3.59
N ILE A 102 -13.31 -6.11 4.08
CA ILE A 102 -12.49 -6.61 5.18
C ILE A 102 -11.69 -7.80 4.66
N THR A 103 -10.39 -7.80 4.93
CA THR A 103 -9.49 -8.89 4.54
C THR A 103 -8.75 -9.37 5.78
N PHE A 104 -8.85 -10.67 6.07
CA PHE A 104 -7.94 -11.35 6.98
C PHE A 104 -6.70 -11.80 6.21
N ASP A 105 -5.58 -11.24 6.59
CA ASP A 105 -4.25 -11.60 6.14
C ASP A 105 -3.66 -12.62 7.09
N ILE A 106 -3.76 -13.90 6.75
CA ILE A 106 -3.31 -14.99 7.60
C ILE A 106 -2.06 -15.63 6.97
N VAL A 107 -1.09 -15.94 7.84
CA VAL A 107 -0.01 -16.87 7.49
C VAL A 107 -0.14 -18.06 8.41
N ASP A 108 -0.45 -19.20 7.83
CA ASP A 108 -0.48 -20.47 8.55
C ASP A 108 0.96 -20.89 8.91
N GLU A 109 1.10 -21.72 9.93
CA GLU A 109 2.40 -22.27 10.35
C GLU A 109 3.09 -23.06 9.23
N ALA A 110 2.30 -23.73 8.38
CA ALA A 110 2.82 -24.42 7.19
C ALA A 110 3.37 -23.47 6.11
N ASP A 111 2.97 -22.19 6.13
CA ASP A 111 3.35 -21.14 5.16
C ASP A 111 4.23 -20.06 5.81
N ARG A 112 4.87 -20.37 6.95
CA ARG A 112 5.68 -19.43 7.75
C ARG A 112 6.82 -18.79 6.95
N GLY A 113 7.23 -19.39 5.84
CA GLY A 113 8.21 -18.81 4.90
C GLY A 113 7.84 -17.41 4.41
N ARG A 114 6.54 -17.05 4.35
CA ARG A 114 6.09 -15.68 4.02
C ARG A 114 6.47 -14.61 5.05
N LEU A 115 6.90 -15.04 6.24
CA LEU A 115 7.38 -14.17 7.32
C LEU A 115 8.91 -14.09 7.36
N ALA A 116 9.62 -14.60 6.34
CA ALA A 116 11.08 -14.59 6.26
C ALA A 116 11.64 -13.20 5.93
N PHE A 117 11.40 -12.23 6.82
CA PHE A 117 11.98 -10.88 6.76
C PHE A 117 13.34 -10.82 7.45
N SER A 118 14.04 -9.70 7.27
CA SER A 118 15.20 -9.37 8.08
C SER A 118 14.82 -9.23 9.56
N PRO A 119 15.72 -9.52 10.50
CA PRO A 119 15.47 -9.31 11.92
C PRO A 119 15.07 -7.86 12.23
N ALA A 120 14.14 -7.69 13.19
CA ALA A 120 13.73 -6.37 13.66
C ALA A 120 14.93 -5.61 14.28
N PRO A 121 15.27 -4.41 13.77
CA PRO A 121 16.29 -3.59 14.39
C PRO A 121 15.88 -3.15 15.79
N LEU A 122 16.84 -3.09 16.71
CA LEU A 122 16.60 -2.76 18.13
C LEU A 122 17.23 -1.44 18.58
N LYS A 123 18.10 -0.84 17.76
CA LYS A 123 18.86 0.35 18.15
C LYS A 123 18.05 1.61 17.89
N THR A 124 18.34 2.68 18.64
CA THR A 124 17.91 4.02 18.26
C THR A 124 19.11 4.74 17.63
N VAL A 125 18.90 5.30 16.45
CA VAL A 125 19.89 6.00 15.65
C VAL A 125 19.55 7.49 15.68
N SER A 126 20.56 8.34 15.80
CA SER A 126 20.39 9.79 15.76
C SER A 126 19.85 10.26 14.42
N ASP A 127 19.06 11.33 14.40
CA ASP A 127 18.59 11.97 13.17
C ASP A 127 19.77 12.61 12.40
N PRO A 128 20.16 12.08 11.21
CA PRO A 128 21.31 12.57 10.48
C PRO A 128 21.10 14.00 9.97
N GLY A 129 21.67 14.98 10.67
CA GLY A 129 21.56 16.40 10.30
C GLY A 129 20.13 16.96 10.39
N GLY A 130 19.24 16.33 11.16
CA GLY A 130 17.84 16.75 11.26
C GLY A 130 17.00 16.44 10.02
N LEU A 131 17.44 15.50 9.18
CA LEU A 131 16.77 15.13 7.94
C LEU A 131 15.47 14.36 8.17
N LEU A 132 15.41 13.48 9.16
CA LEU A 132 14.19 12.74 9.50
C LEU A 132 13.11 13.71 10.01
N ALA A 133 13.48 14.66 10.86
CA ALA A 133 12.60 15.74 11.29
C ALA A 133 12.12 16.60 10.11
N SER A 134 13.01 16.94 9.18
CA SER A 134 12.66 17.72 7.98
C SER A 134 11.70 16.94 7.06
N TRP A 135 11.90 15.63 6.89
CA TRP A 135 10.98 14.77 6.16
C TRP A 135 9.60 14.73 6.83
N LYS A 136 9.55 14.60 8.15
CA LYS A 136 8.29 14.61 8.90
C LYS A 136 7.53 15.93 8.70
N GLU A 137 8.22 17.07 8.82
CA GLU A 137 7.61 18.38 8.60
C GLU A 137 7.08 18.52 7.16
N TYR A 138 7.85 18.07 6.17
CA TYR A 138 7.46 18.06 4.76
C TYR A 138 6.20 17.21 4.52
N TYR A 139 6.16 16.01 5.10
CA TYR A 139 5.02 15.11 5.01
C TYR A 139 3.77 15.71 5.67
N ASP A 140 3.89 16.23 6.89
CA ASP A 140 2.78 16.78 7.67
C ASP A 140 2.18 18.02 6.98
N LEU A 141 3.04 18.93 6.48
CA LEU A 141 2.62 20.12 5.75
C LEU A 141 1.93 19.76 4.44
N GLY A 142 2.53 18.89 3.63
CA GLY A 142 1.94 18.44 2.37
C GLY A 142 0.61 17.70 2.57
N SER A 143 0.51 16.86 3.61
CA SER A 143 -0.74 16.18 3.99
C SER A 143 -1.83 17.19 4.39
N ALA A 144 -1.48 18.23 5.14
CA ALA A 144 -2.41 19.29 5.52
C ALA A 144 -2.91 20.08 4.30
N LEU A 145 -2.03 20.39 3.33
CA LEU A 145 -2.39 21.06 2.09
C LEU A 145 -3.26 20.15 1.20
N ALA A 146 -2.91 18.87 1.05
CA ALA A 146 -3.66 17.91 0.25
C ALA A 146 -5.10 17.74 0.75
N ARG A 147 -5.29 17.64 2.07
CA ARG A 147 -6.63 17.57 2.69
C ARG A 147 -7.49 18.81 2.43
N ARG A 148 -6.88 19.96 2.15
CA ARG A 148 -7.57 21.20 1.79
C ARG A 148 -7.74 21.38 0.28
N GLY A 149 -7.33 20.40 -0.54
CA GLY A 149 -7.34 20.52 -2.00
C GLY A 149 -6.35 21.55 -2.54
N GLN A 150 -5.32 21.90 -1.76
CA GLN A 150 -4.32 22.91 -2.11
C GLN A 150 -3.03 22.30 -2.70
N MET A 151 -3.11 21.04 -3.14
CA MET A 151 -1.99 20.33 -3.77
C MET A 151 -2.33 20.01 -5.23
N PRO A 152 -1.35 20.08 -6.14
CA PRO A 152 -1.55 19.58 -7.49
C PRO A 152 -1.91 18.08 -7.45
N VAL A 153 -2.77 17.66 -8.38
CA VAL A 153 -3.17 16.25 -8.54
C VAL A 153 -2.19 15.48 -9.43
N ASP A 154 -1.48 16.19 -10.30
CA ASP A 154 -0.49 15.63 -11.20
C ASP A 154 0.82 15.32 -10.47
N ARG A 155 1.60 14.39 -11.02
CA ARG A 155 2.94 14.08 -10.52
C ARG A 155 3.79 15.36 -10.53
N PRO A 156 4.38 15.77 -9.39
CA PRO A 156 5.21 16.96 -9.37
C PRO A 156 6.51 16.76 -10.12
N ASP A 157 7.10 17.87 -10.59
CA ASP A 157 8.50 17.87 -11.01
C ASP A 157 9.38 17.44 -9.83
N CYS A 158 10.15 16.38 -10.06
CA CYS A 158 10.96 15.77 -9.03
C CYS A 158 12.45 15.84 -9.38
N PRO A 159 13.28 16.54 -8.58
CA PRO A 159 14.73 16.56 -8.77
C PRO A 159 15.42 15.24 -8.36
N GLY A 160 14.69 14.34 -7.69
CA GLY A 160 15.15 13.00 -7.34
C GLY A 160 14.43 11.91 -8.14
N PHE A 161 14.42 10.70 -7.58
CA PHE A 161 13.75 9.52 -8.15
C PHE A 161 12.32 9.32 -7.65
N TYR A 162 11.93 10.06 -6.60
CA TYR A 162 10.56 10.10 -6.08
C TYR A 162 10.37 11.37 -5.25
N CYS A 163 9.23 12.04 -5.43
CA CYS A 163 8.83 13.21 -4.67
C CYS A 163 7.34 13.10 -4.37
N LEU A 164 6.99 12.97 -3.09
CA LEU A 164 5.59 12.83 -2.69
C LEU A 164 4.75 14.07 -3.05
N TRP A 165 5.27 15.26 -2.76
CA TRP A 165 4.52 16.52 -2.91
C TRP A 165 5.16 17.53 -3.85
N GLY A 166 6.42 17.32 -4.27
CA GLY A 166 7.19 18.33 -5.00
C GLY A 166 7.51 19.56 -4.14
N ALA A 167 7.51 20.73 -4.77
CA ALA A 167 7.72 22.03 -4.13
C ALA A 167 6.66 23.09 -4.54
N PRO A 168 5.34 22.81 -4.41
CA PRO A 168 4.30 23.72 -4.89
C PRO A 168 4.15 24.98 -4.03
N THR A 169 4.74 25.01 -2.83
CA THR A 169 4.79 26.18 -1.95
C THR A 169 6.23 26.52 -1.57
N PRO A 170 6.54 27.78 -1.20
CA PRO A 170 7.86 28.15 -0.72
C PRO A 170 8.35 27.32 0.46
N GLU A 171 7.47 26.95 1.39
CA GLU A 171 7.78 26.16 2.58
C GLU A 171 8.16 24.73 2.23
N LEU A 172 7.35 24.06 1.39
CA LEU A 172 7.68 22.72 0.90
C LEU A 172 8.96 22.73 0.05
N GLY A 173 9.18 23.79 -0.74
CA GLY A 173 10.41 23.98 -1.50
C GLY A 173 11.65 24.17 -0.63
N ALA A 174 11.54 24.91 0.47
CA ALA A 174 12.64 25.09 1.41
C ALA A 174 13.02 23.76 2.10
N LEU A 175 12.01 22.99 2.55
CA LEU A 175 12.22 21.66 3.11
C LEU A 175 12.84 20.70 2.08
N GLN A 176 12.33 20.68 0.85
CA GLN A 176 12.86 19.84 -0.22
C GLN A 176 14.32 20.17 -0.52
N LYS A 177 14.68 21.45 -0.65
CA LYS A 177 16.08 21.88 -0.86
C LYS A 177 16.99 21.42 0.27
N LYS A 178 16.54 21.56 1.53
CA LYS A 178 17.29 21.07 2.70
C LYS A 178 17.51 19.55 2.65
N MET A 179 16.48 18.79 2.29
CA MET A 179 16.56 17.34 2.16
C MET A 179 17.54 16.92 1.06
N ILE A 180 17.45 17.51 -0.13
CA ILE A 180 18.36 17.23 -1.26
C ILE A 180 19.81 17.48 -0.86
N ALA A 181 20.11 18.66 -0.30
CA ALA A 181 21.47 19.00 0.12
C ALA A 181 21.99 18.07 1.23
N GLY A 182 21.15 17.74 2.21
CA GLY A 182 21.55 16.87 3.31
C GLY A 182 21.78 15.42 2.87
N VAL A 183 20.95 14.87 1.98
CA VAL A 183 21.08 13.48 1.50
C VAL A 183 22.44 13.24 0.84
N VAL A 184 22.94 14.19 0.05
CA VAL A 184 24.27 14.10 -0.58
C VAL A 184 25.38 13.93 0.47
N SER A 185 25.29 14.62 1.59
CA SER A 185 26.31 14.57 2.66
C SER A 185 26.07 13.49 3.72
N LYS A 186 24.87 12.89 3.77
CA LYS A 186 24.41 11.97 4.83
C LYS A 186 23.92 10.62 4.33
N GLU A 187 24.22 10.24 3.09
CA GLU A 187 23.78 8.97 2.48
C GLU A 187 24.11 7.75 3.37
N ARG A 188 25.33 7.71 3.94
CA ARG A 188 25.78 6.59 4.77
C ARG A 188 25.03 6.52 6.10
N GLU A 189 24.82 7.66 6.75
CA GLU A 189 24.07 7.75 7.99
C GLU A 189 22.59 7.40 7.79
N LEU A 190 21.98 7.81 6.67
CA LEU A 190 20.61 7.40 6.31
C LEU A 190 20.51 5.88 6.07
N LYS A 191 21.49 5.27 5.42
CA LYS A 191 21.58 3.80 5.30
C LYS A 191 21.74 3.12 6.67
N THR A 192 22.42 3.77 7.61
CA THR A 192 22.52 3.30 9.00
C THR A 192 21.17 3.37 9.71
N VAL A 193 20.39 4.43 9.51
CA VAL A 193 19.00 4.51 10.00
C VAL A 193 18.18 3.35 9.44
N MET A 194 18.21 3.11 8.13
CA MET A 194 17.50 1.98 7.51
C MET A 194 17.89 0.61 8.08
N ALA A 195 19.15 0.39 8.41
CA ALA A 195 19.61 -0.93 8.87
C ALA A 195 19.37 -1.17 10.37
N HIS A 196 19.32 -0.11 11.18
CA HIS A 196 19.49 -0.24 12.63
C HIS A 196 18.45 0.48 13.49
N GLU A 197 17.75 1.49 12.96
CA GLU A 197 16.74 2.21 13.73
C GLU A 197 15.53 1.33 14.03
N LYS A 198 15.13 1.23 15.29
CA LYS A 198 14.00 0.42 15.75
C LYS A 198 12.65 0.96 15.28
N ASP A 199 12.54 2.29 15.15
CA ASP A 199 11.34 2.95 14.67
C ASP A 199 11.17 2.79 13.16
N ALA A 200 10.13 2.06 12.75
CA ALA A 200 9.83 1.79 11.36
C ALA A 200 9.51 3.06 10.55
N GLU A 201 8.90 4.07 11.16
CA GLU A 201 8.57 5.33 10.47
C GLU A 201 9.84 6.11 10.11
N LYS A 202 10.84 6.09 11.00
CA LYS A 202 12.16 6.68 10.71
C LYS A 202 12.91 5.90 9.63
N ARG A 203 12.81 4.57 9.62
CA ARG A 203 13.39 3.76 8.54
C ARG A 203 12.72 4.05 7.20
N ALA A 204 11.39 4.14 7.15
CA ALA A 204 10.65 4.51 5.96
C ALA A 204 10.99 5.94 5.49
N ALA A 205 11.11 6.90 6.41
CA ALA A 205 11.58 8.25 6.13
C ALA A 205 12.98 8.26 5.51
N ALA A 206 13.91 7.44 6.03
CA ALA A 206 15.25 7.31 5.45
C ALA A 206 15.21 6.75 4.01
N VAL A 207 14.32 5.78 3.73
CA VAL A 207 14.09 5.26 2.37
C VAL A 207 13.62 6.37 1.42
N PHE A 208 12.64 7.18 1.84
CA PHE A 208 12.18 8.33 1.05
C PHE A 208 13.24 9.41 0.89
N LEU A 209 14.02 9.70 1.93
CA LEU A 209 15.11 10.68 1.83
C LEU A 209 16.17 10.23 0.81
N LEU A 210 16.53 8.94 0.80
CA LEU A 210 17.49 8.41 -0.15
C LEU A 210 17.01 8.50 -1.61
N SER A 211 15.71 8.66 -1.89
CA SER A 211 15.24 8.90 -3.26
C SER A 211 15.64 10.27 -3.82
N TYR A 212 16.11 11.20 -2.99
CA TYR A 212 16.75 12.45 -3.43
C TYR A 212 18.23 12.30 -3.77
N GLY A 213 18.79 11.09 -3.68
CA GLY A 213 20.15 10.81 -4.14
C GLY A 213 20.31 11.01 -5.65
N THR A 214 21.55 11.10 -6.12
CA THR A 214 21.86 11.37 -7.55
C THR A 214 22.08 10.12 -8.40
N ARG A 215 22.23 8.94 -7.77
CA ARG A 215 22.55 7.68 -8.46
C ARG A 215 21.37 6.71 -8.38
N GLY A 216 20.70 6.50 -9.51
CA GLY A 216 19.44 5.74 -9.58
C GLY A 216 19.59 4.29 -9.12
N GLU A 217 20.67 3.64 -9.50
CA GLU A 217 20.98 2.26 -9.11
C GLU A 217 21.14 2.14 -7.59
N LYS A 218 21.68 3.17 -6.92
CA LYS A 218 21.79 3.21 -5.46
C LYS A 218 20.46 3.44 -4.77
N VAL A 219 19.55 4.19 -5.40
CA VAL A 219 18.18 4.33 -4.90
C VAL A 219 17.44 3.00 -5.03
N ILE A 220 17.56 2.32 -6.18
CA ILE A 220 16.99 0.99 -6.38
C ILE A 220 17.54 0.00 -5.35
N GLU A 221 18.86 -0.05 -5.14
CA GLU A 221 19.50 -0.90 -4.13
C GLU A 221 18.91 -0.66 -2.72
N ALA A 222 18.75 0.60 -2.32
CA ALA A 222 18.14 0.95 -1.04
C ALA A 222 16.67 0.49 -0.97
N CYS A 223 15.88 0.72 -2.01
CA CYS A 223 14.49 0.29 -2.05
C CYS A 223 14.35 -1.23 -1.98
N LEU A 224 15.17 -1.97 -2.74
CA LEU A 224 15.20 -3.44 -2.72
C LEU A 224 15.62 -4.00 -1.35
N SER A 225 16.53 -3.32 -0.65
CA SER A 225 16.84 -3.67 0.74
C SER A 225 15.64 -3.43 1.67
N ALA A 226 14.91 -2.34 1.46
CA ALA A 226 13.71 -2.01 2.24
C ALA A 226 12.59 -3.04 2.07
N LEU A 227 12.51 -3.72 0.92
CA LEU A 227 11.55 -4.81 0.67
C LEU A 227 11.71 -6.02 1.59
N LYS A 228 12.86 -6.15 2.28
CA LYS A 228 13.12 -7.21 3.26
C LYS A 228 12.93 -6.77 4.71
N ASP A 229 12.49 -5.54 4.93
CA ASP A 229 12.29 -5.00 6.27
C ASP A 229 11.12 -5.72 6.97
N PRO A 230 11.20 -6.00 8.28
CA PRO A 230 10.10 -6.64 9.01
C PRO A 230 8.83 -5.78 9.07
N SER A 231 8.95 -4.45 8.93
CA SER A 231 7.81 -3.55 8.88
C SER A 231 7.24 -3.38 7.46
N ALA A 232 5.94 -3.62 7.33
CA ALA A 232 5.20 -3.37 6.08
C ALA A 232 5.26 -1.90 5.65
N VAL A 233 5.40 -0.94 6.58
CA VAL A 233 5.52 0.49 6.25
C VAL A 233 6.81 0.76 5.47
N VAL A 234 7.92 0.15 5.89
CA VAL A 234 9.23 0.31 5.23
C VAL A 234 9.23 -0.38 3.86
N ARG A 235 8.67 -1.60 3.77
CA ARG A 235 8.49 -2.28 2.48
C ARG A 235 7.62 -1.46 1.53
N GLY A 236 6.52 -0.89 2.04
CA GLY A 236 5.62 -0.02 1.29
C GLY A 236 6.26 1.27 0.79
N ALA A 237 7.23 1.84 1.54
CA ALA A 237 8.03 2.98 1.10
C ALA A 237 8.96 2.61 -0.05
N GLY A 238 9.66 1.48 0.04
CA GLY A 238 10.50 0.96 -1.05
C GLY A 238 9.70 0.73 -2.33
N LEU A 239 8.54 0.05 -2.24
CA LEU A 239 7.65 -0.15 -3.38
C LEU A 239 7.16 1.16 -3.99
N GLN A 240 6.82 2.15 -3.17
CA GLN A 240 6.32 3.43 -3.66
C GLN A 240 7.35 4.15 -4.56
N ILE A 241 8.62 4.13 -4.18
CA ILE A 241 9.70 4.74 -4.95
C ILE A 241 9.99 3.93 -6.21
N LEU A 242 10.02 2.59 -6.11
CA LEU A 242 10.21 1.71 -7.26
C LEU A 242 9.10 1.88 -8.31
N ALA A 243 7.84 2.08 -7.89
CA ALA A 243 6.75 2.42 -8.80
C ALA A 243 7.04 3.70 -9.60
N ASP A 244 7.52 4.76 -8.94
CA ASP A 244 7.82 6.02 -9.61
C ASP A 244 8.97 5.87 -10.62
N ILE A 245 10.01 5.11 -10.24
CA ILE A 245 11.14 4.77 -11.12
C ILE A 245 10.65 3.99 -12.35
N ILE A 246 9.87 2.91 -12.18
CA ILE A 246 9.39 2.08 -13.29
C ILE A 246 8.53 2.90 -14.27
N ASN A 247 7.69 3.80 -13.74
CA ASN A 247 6.80 4.60 -14.57
C ASN A 247 7.54 5.75 -15.29
N HIS A 248 8.55 6.37 -14.67
CA HIS A 248 9.11 7.65 -15.14
C HIS A 248 10.60 7.63 -15.49
N ARG A 249 11.35 6.56 -15.19
CA ARG A 249 12.80 6.46 -15.44
C ARG A 249 13.15 5.21 -16.26
N LYS A 250 12.89 5.30 -17.57
CA LYS A 250 13.10 4.21 -18.54
C LYS A 250 14.58 3.85 -18.75
N ASP A 251 15.49 4.72 -18.33
CA ASP A 251 16.93 4.49 -18.29
C ASP A 251 17.35 3.52 -17.17
N LEU A 252 16.48 3.31 -16.18
CA LEU A 252 16.71 2.40 -15.06
C LEU A 252 15.88 1.13 -15.21
N ARG A 253 16.43 0.01 -14.72
CA ARG A 253 15.77 -1.30 -14.74
C ARG A 253 15.58 -1.83 -13.34
N VAL A 254 14.36 -2.29 -13.05
CA VAL A 254 13.99 -3.00 -11.81
C VAL A 254 13.56 -4.40 -12.21
N GLY A 255 14.22 -5.43 -11.67
CA GLY A 255 13.89 -6.81 -12.01
C GLY A 255 12.57 -7.27 -11.38
N ALA A 256 11.67 -7.84 -12.20
CA ALA A 256 10.41 -8.43 -11.71
C ALA A 256 10.65 -9.55 -10.68
N ASP A 257 11.79 -10.23 -10.74
CA ASP A 257 12.18 -11.31 -9.82
C ASP A 257 12.31 -10.83 -8.37
N LYS A 258 12.56 -9.53 -8.17
CA LYS A 258 12.59 -8.91 -6.84
C LYS A 258 11.22 -8.48 -6.33
N ILE A 259 10.24 -8.33 -7.22
CA ILE A 259 8.93 -7.75 -6.93
C ILE A 259 7.86 -8.84 -6.79
N VAL A 260 7.84 -9.82 -7.70
CA VAL A 260 6.87 -10.92 -7.72
C VAL A 260 6.75 -11.67 -6.38
N PRO A 261 7.83 -11.96 -5.62
CA PRO A 261 7.70 -12.60 -4.32
C PRO A 261 6.83 -11.83 -3.31
N LEU A 262 6.70 -10.51 -3.46
CA LEU A 262 5.86 -9.67 -2.59
C LEU A 262 4.37 -9.77 -2.91
N LEU A 263 3.96 -10.53 -3.91
CA LEU A 263 2.56 -10.97 -4.04
C LEU A 263 2.15 -11.88 -2.88
N ASP A 264 3.11 -12.51 -2.22
CA ASP A 264 2.87 -13.35 -1.04
C ASP A 264 3.07 -12.58 0.28
N ASP A 265 3.30 -11.27 0.24
CA ASP A 265 3.50 -10.48 1.46
C ASP A 265 2.27 -10.59 2.40
N PRO A 266 2.47 -10.77 3.72
CA PRO A 266 1.36 -10.81 4.68
C PRO A 266 0.58 -9.50 4.73
N SER A 267 1.14 -8.34 4.38
CA SER A 267 0.40 -7.09 4.37
C SER A 267 -0.36 -6.89 3.07
N ARG A 268 -1.70 -6.75 3.14
CA ARG A 268 -2.53 -6.35 1.99
C ARG A 268 -2.04 -5.07 1.32
N SER A 269 -1.56 -4.09 2.07
CA SER A 269 -1.06 -2.84 1.48
C SER A 269 0.21 -3.05 0.67
N VAL A 270 1.09 -3.97 1.06
CA VAL A 270 2.30 -4.31 0.30
C VAL A 270 1.89 -5.05 -0.97
N ARG A 271 1.03 -6.07 -0.88
CA ARG A 271 0.53 -6.80 -2.06
C ARG A 271 -0.16 -5.89 -3.08
N ALA A 272 -1.02 -4.98 -2.64
CA ALA A 272 -1.71 -4.05 -3.53
C ALA A 272 -0.72 -3.13 -4.28
N LYS A 273 0.31 -2.62 -3.58
CA LYS A 273 1.38 -1.85 -4.22
C LYS A 273 2.16 -2.72 -5.20
N THR A 274 2.55 -3.94 -4.82
CA THR A 274 3.23 -4.91 -5.69
C THR A 274 2.47 -5.09 -7.00
N LEU A 275 1.16 -5.35 -6.95
CA LEU A 275 0.32 -5.49 -8.15
C LEU A 275 0.36 -4.23 -9.02
N GLY A 276 0.29 -3.04 -8.42
CA GLY A 276 0.41 -1.77 -9.13
C GLY A 276 1.75 -1.58 -9.84
N LEU A 277 2.85 -2.09 -9.28
CA LEU A 277 4.16 -2.12 -9.94
C LEU A 277 4.21 -3.14 -11.08
N LEU A 278 3.51 -4.27 -10.94
CA LEU A 278 3.53 -5.33 -11.94
C LEU A 278 2.76 -4.97 -13.22
N VAL A 279 1.72 -4.11 -13.15
CA VAL A 279 0.95 -3.66 -14.32
C VAL A 279 1.84 -3.06 -15.43
N PRO A 280 2.70 -2.04 -15.18
CA PRO A 280 3.58 -1.52 -16.22
C PRO A 280 4.70 -2.49 -16.63
N MET A 281 4.95 -3.56 -15.87
CA MET A 281 5.98 -4.57 -16.15
C MET A 281 5.43 -5.77 -16.93
N ALA A 282 4.12 -6.02 -16.90
CA ALA A 282 3.50 -7.24 -17.43
C ALA A 282 3.65 -7.41 -18.95
N ASP A 283 3.81 -6.29 -19.67
CA ASP A 283 3.99 -6.27 -21.13
C ASP A 283 5.46 -6.28 -21.57
N ASP A 284 6.41 -6.19 -20.63
CA ASP A 284 7.85 -6.23 -20.94
C ASP A 284 8.31 -7.68 -21.17
N PRO A 285 8.81 -8.03 -22.37
CA PRO A 285 9.32 -9.37 -22.66
C PRO A 285 10.41 -9.84 -21.68
N ASP A 286 11.22 -8.92 -21.15
CA ASP A 286 12.31 -9.23 -20.22
C ASP A 286 11.80 -9.74 -18.86
N HIS A 287 10.53 -9.50 -18.55
CA HIS A 287 9.88 -9.93 -17.30
C HIS A 287 8.93 -11.09 -17.48
N ARG A 288 8.68 -11.53 -18.73
CA ARG A 288 7.60 -12.45 -19.05
C ARG A 288 7.68 -13.78 -18.30
N GLU A 289 8.84 -14.42 -18.25
CA GLU A 289 9.02 -15.72 -17.57
C GLU A 289 8.70 -15.62 -16.07
N VAL A 290 9.30 -14.64 -15.39
CA VAL A 290 9.05 -14.39 -13.97
C VAL A 290 7.59 -14.04 -13.69
N MET A 291 6.97 -13.26 -14.57
CA MET A 291 5.56 -12.87 -14.44
C MET A 291 4.61 -14.04 -14.69
N LEU A 292 4.95 -14.94 -15.63
CA LEU A 292 4.20 -16.18 -15.84
C LEU A 292 4.27 -17.03 -14.56
N ALA A 293 5.45 -17.21 -13.95
CA ALA A 293 5.57 -17.93 -12.67
C ALA A 293 4.73 -17.34 -11.51
N ALA A 294 4.27 -16.08 -11.63
CA ALA A 294 3.38 -15.43 -10.67
C ALA A 294 1.89 -15.76 -10.87
N VAL A 295 1.48 -16.33 -12.02
CA VAL A 295 0.08 -16.54 -12.41
C VAL A 295 -0.75 -17.27 -11.35
N PRO A 296 -0.29 -18.37 -10.72
CA PRO A 296 -1.06 -19.00 -9.65
C PRO A 296 -1.44 -18.05 -8.51
N ARG A 297 -0.50 -17.19 -8.08
CA ARG A 297 -0.78 -16.17 -7.05
C ARG A 297 -1.74 -15.10 -7.54
N LEU A 298 -1.59 -14.67 -8.80
CA LEU A 298 -2.49 -13.68 -9.40
C LEU A 298 -3.93 -14.21 -9.48
N LEU A 299 -4.12 -15.50 -9.76
CA LEU A 299 -5.44 -16.15 -9.73
C LEU A 299 -6.04 -16.19 -8.31
N ASP A 300 -5.23 -16.48 -7.29
CA ASP A 300 -5.68 -16.44 -5.90
C ASP A 300 -6.14 -15.02 -5.50
N ILE A 301 -5.38 -14.00 -5.91
CA ILE A 301 -5.72 -12.60 -5.66
C ILE A 301 -6.96 -12.17 -6.48
N LEU A 302 -7.09 -12.62 -7.73
CA LEU A 302 -8.25 -12.34 -8.59
C LEU A 302 -9.55 -12.84 -7.96
N LYS A 303 -9.51 -13.90 -7.13
CA LYS A 303 -10.71 -14.41 -6.44
C LYS A 303 -11.12 -13.57 -5.22
N MET A 304 -10.28 -12.65 -4.76
CA MET A 304 -10.62 -11.75 -3.65
C MET A 304 -11.74 -10.78 -4.05
N ARG A 305 -12.56 -10.37 -3.08
CA ARG A 305 -13.66 -9.41 -3.28
C ARG A 305 -13.20 -7.96 -3.21
N GLU A 306 -12.12 -7.69 -2.48
CA GLU A 306 -11.53 -6.38 -2.33
C GLU A 306 -11.08 -5.80 -3.70
N PRO A 307 -11.69 -4.71 -4.20
CA PRO A 307 -11.51 -4.25 -5.58
C PRO A 307 -10.07 -3.90 -5.96
N GLY A 308 -9.31 -3.28 -5.05
CA GLY A 308 -7.96 -2.80 -5.34
C GLY A 308 -7.01 -3.93 -5.71
N SER A 309 -7.08 -5.06 -5.01
CA SER A 309 -6.27 -6.24 -5.33
C SER A 309 -6.85 -7.02 -6.52
N HIS A 310 -8.17 -7.20 -6.56
CA HIS A 310 -8.88 -7.91 -7.63
C HIS A 310 -8.64 -7.28 -9.01
N ASP A 311 -8.90 -5.98 -9.16
CA ASP A 311 -8.86 -5.30 -10.45
C ASP A 311 -7.41 -5.18 -10.99
N LEU A 312 -6.42 -5.03 -10.10
CA LEU A 312 -5.01 -5.02 -10.52
C LEU A 312 -4.54 -6.41 -10.93
N ALA A 313 -4.92 -7.47 -10.21
CA ALA A 313 -4.60 -8.84 -10.61
C ALA A 313 -5.23 -9.20 -11.96
N PHE A 314 -6.50 -8.82 -12.17
CA PHE A 314 -7.19 -8.94 -13.46
C PHE A 314 -6.43 -8.23 -14.59
N THR A 315 -5.97 -6.99 -14.34
CA THR A 315 -5.22 -6.19 -15.31
C THR A 315 -3.91 -6.88 -15.71
N VAL A 316 -3.13 -7.34 -14.72
CA VAL A 316 -1.86 -8.05 -14.96
C VAL A 316 -2.10 -9.35 -15.74
N LEU A 317 -3.11 -10.13 -15.37
CA LEU A 317 -3.47 -11.37 -16.09
C LEU A 317 -3.90 -11.09 -17.53
N GLY A 318 -4.70 -10.05 -17.77
CA GLY A 318 -5.08 -9.60 -19.11
C GLY A 318 -3.88 -9.22 -19.97
N GLN A 319 -2.93 -8.47 -19.41
CA GLN A 319 -1.70 -8.07 -20.09
C GLN A 319 -0.80 -9.27 -20.43
N LEU A 320 -0.61 -10.20 -19.50
CA LEU A 320 0.23 -11.39 -19.71
C LEU A 320 -0.35 -12.36 -20.73
N SER A 321 -1.67 -12.56 -20.66
CA SER A 321 -2.41 -13.52 -21.49
C SER A 321 -2.78 -12.98 -22.87
N LYS A 322 -2.90 -11.65 -23.01
CA LYS A 322 -3.54 -10.97 -24.15
C LYS A 322 -4.97 -11.46 -24.39
N LYS A 323 -5.65 -11.92 -23.34
CA LYS A 323 -7.04 -12.37 -23.36
C LYS A 323 -7.95 -11.35 -22.69
N SER A 324 -9.23 -11.40 -23.06
CA SER A 324 -10.30 -10.54 -22.54
C SER A 324 -11.40 -11.38 -21.89
N HIS A 325 -11.03 -12.37 -21.08
CA HIS A 325 -12.01 -13.11 -20.28
C HIS A 325 -12.70 -12.16 -19.29
N ASP A 326 -13.94 -12.49 -18.89
CA ASP A 326 -14.61 -11.70 -17.86
C ASP A 326 -13.81 -11.74 -16.55
N ARG A 327 -13.86 -10.66 -15.77
CA ARG A 327 -13.09 -10.54 -14.52
C ARG A 327 -13.46 -11.58 -13.47
N ARG A 328 -14.64 -12.21 -13.58
CA ARG A 328 -15.12 -13.27 -12.70
C ARG A 328 -15.22 -14.63 -13.38
N ASP A 329 -14.81 -14.75 -14.64
CA ASP A 329 -14.72 -16.03 -15.34
C ASP A 329 -13.44 -16.77 -14.94
N TYR A 330 -13.39 -17.18 -13.67
CA TYR A 330 -12.21 -17.81 -13.08
C TYR A 330 -11.84 -19.12 -13.80
N ALA A 331 -12.83 -19.85 -14.31
CA ALA A 331 -12.58 -21.09 -15.05
C ALA A 331 -11.79 -20.85 -16.35
N SER A 332 -12.12 -19.80 -17.11
CA SER A 332 -11.34 -19.44 -18.30
C SER A 332 -9.93 -18.98 -17.95
N TRP A 333 -9.77 -18.21 -16.87
CA TRP A 333 -8.45 -17.78 -16.40
C TRP A 333 -7.57 -18.93 -15.93
N GLU A 334 -8.14 -19.88 -15.18
CA GLU A 334 -7.46 -21.10 -14.73
C GLU A 334 -7.07 -21.99 -15.90
N LYS A 335 -8.00 -22.21 -16.86
CA LYS A 335 -7.70 -22.97 -18.07
C LYS A 335 -6.56 -22.34 -18.87
N TRP A 336 -6.57 -21.01 -19.06
CA TRP A 336 -5.46 -20.32 -19.72
C TRP A 336 -4.13 -20.55 -18.99
N ALA A 337 -4.12 -20.47 -17.66
CA ALA A 337 -2.91 -20.72 -16.88
C ALA A 337 -2.41 -22.17 -17.03
N GLU A 338 -3.32 -23.15 -17.06
CA GLU A 338 -3.00 -24.57 -17.28
C GLU A 338 -2.42 -24.83 -18.68
N ASP A 339 -3.03 -24.26 -19.71
CA ASP A 339 -2.58 -24.39 -21.11
C ASP A 339 -1.17 -23.80 -21.32
N ASN A 340 -0.74 -22.88 -20.45
CA ASN A 340 0.56 -22.20 -20.54
C ASN A 340 1.57 -22.74 -19.51
N ARG A 341 1.27 -23.86 -18.85
CA ARG A 341 2.07 -24.41 -17.74
C ARG A 341 3.48 -24.86 -18.09
N GLU A 342 3.77 -25.18 -19.36
CA GLU A 342 5.15 -25.45 -19.80
C GLU A 342 6.04 -24.20 -19.80
N GLY A 343 5.45 -23.01 -19.97
CA GLY A 343 6.11 -21.73 -19.71
C GLY A 343 6.12 -21.31 -18.23
N LEU A 344 5.47 -22.08 -17.35
CA LEU A 344 5.40 -21.85 -15.89
C LEU A 344 6.36 -22.74 -15.07
N LYS A 345 7.02 -23.72 -15.69
CA LYS A 345 7.88 -24.73 -15.04
C LYS A 345 9.38 -24.56 -15.30
N LYS A 346 9.77 -23.65 -16.19
CA LYS A 346 11.16 -23.18 -16.34
C LYS A 346 11.35 -22.01 -15.37
#